data_AF-A0A9D7Q0Z1-F1
#
_entry.id   AF-A0A9D7Q0Z1-F1
#
_cell.length_a   1.000
_cell.length_b   1.000
_cell.length_c   1.000
_cell.angle_alpha   90.00
_cell.angle_beta   90.00
_cell.angle_gamma   90.00
#
_symmetry.space_group_name_H-M   'P 1'
#
loop_
_entity.id
_entity.type
_entity.pdbx_description
1 polymer ?
#
loop_
_entity_poly.entity_id
_entity_poly.type
_entity_poly.pdbx_seq_one_letter_code
_entity_poly.pdbx_strand_id
1 'polypeptide(L)'
;MVKFYIPRFTLLMLFLFIAQIAPAFSAGSLSFNPEQGAIVPLEKGFGVVLLSGPNLEDAKKMGKKYSENGITVRVVKNDKMKKNRYRVVAGLFSKRTDAEFYKKQLQKDLNLKKLWVMEFTSDSKVVNTYKAKNVPKKKEEPEKPVKEEDEEIIPPIGKEAETSDNMTESEKQKEKRVSEEVSSLLNTYNSVLIVYNIGELKALNEYIHPAKGFTVMENSGAYVNLTWYNKIDSILDHPLMKIPPKSCQPKFEAAPLYRCELESWSKTGCYFSKVDPLSKEFIKFLRPDHEEDPLVIEKIKKCETATMWVLTQSDNAPYYHKFRIYFGFIDGKWYITGIDLTIPCSA
;
A
#
# COMPACT_ATOMS: atom_id res chain seq x y z
N MET A 1 40.90 -34.33 1.02
CA MET A 1 39.58 -34.52 1.65
C MET A 1 39.70 -34.21 3.13
N VAL A 2 39.17 -33.08 3.58
CA VAL A 2 39.03 -32.75 5.01
C VAL A 2 37.62 -32.20 5.17
N LYS A 3 36.75 -32.93 5.89
CA LYS A 3 35.39 -32.52 6.20
C LYS A 3 35.44 -31.67 7.49
N PHE A 4 35.09 -30.39 7.40
CA PHE A 4 34.80 -29.58 8.58
C PHE A 4 33.30 -29.63 8.88
N TYR A 5 32.96 -30.29 9.99
CA TYR A 5 31.65 -30.24 10.62
C TYR A 5 31.63 -29.02 11.54
N ILE A 6 30.78 -28.04 11.26
CA ILE A 6 30.48 -26.94 12.20
C ILE A 6 29.11 -27.26 12.83
N PRO A 7 29.01 -27.42 14.17
CA PRO A 7 27.75 -27.72 14.82
C PRO A 7 26.86 -26.47 14.90
N ARG A 8 25.56 -26.67 14.69
CA ARG A 8 24.46 -25.68 14.60
C ARG A 8 24.14 -24.88 15.88
N PHE A 9 25.08 -24.66 16.79
CA PHE A 9 24.77 -24.07 18.11
C PHE A 9 25.42 -22.70 18.40
N THR A 10 26.22 -22.15 17.49
CA THR A 10 26.97 -20.89 17.73
C THR A 10 26.31 -19.62 17.19
N LEU A 11 25.21 -19.70 16.42
CA LEU A 11 24.54 -18.51 15.89
C LEU A 11 23.55 -17.85 16.87
N LEU A 12 23.14 -18.56 17.92
CA LEU A 12 22.10 -18.10 18.85
C LEU A 12 22.63 -17.22 20.01
N MET A 13 23.95 -17.15 20.20
CA MET A 13 24.59 -16.34 21.24
C MET A 13 25.04 -14.94 20.77
N LEU A 14 24.96 -14.65 19.46
CA LEU A 14 25.33 -13.32 18.94
C LEU A 14 24.21 -12.27 19.11
N PHE A 15 22.98 -12.69 19.42
CA PHE A 15 21.82 -11.80 19.61
C PHE A 15 21.62 -11.30 21.05
N LEU A 16 22.43 -11.75 22.01
CA LEU A 16 22.31 -11.35 23.42
C LEU A 16 23.30 -10.27 23.88
N PHE A 17 24.18 -9.77 23.01
CA PHE A 17 25.24 -8.80 23.39
C PHE A 17 25.06 -7.35 22.88
N ILE A 18 23.95 -7.01 22.21
CA ILE A 18 23.70 -5.62 21.73
C ILE A 18 22.76 -4.82 22.67
N ALA A 19 22.32 -5.40 23.79
CA ALA A 19 21.40 -4.74 24.73
C ALA A 19 22.07 -3.91 25.85
N GLN A 20 23.40 -3.70 25.85
CA GLN A 20 24.08 -2.96 26.91
C GLN A 20 25.20 -2.05 26.41
N ILE A 21 24.86 -1.00 25.64
CA ILE A 21 25.70 0.21 25.60
C ILE A 21 24.79 1.44 25.52
N ALA A 22 24.43 1.98 26.68
CA ALA A 22 24.08 3.38 26.84
C ALA A 22 25.20 4.05 27.64
N PRO A 23 25.73 5.21 27.21
CA PRO A 23 26.31 6.16 28.11
C PRO A 23 25.42 7.39 28.24
N ALA A 24 25.14 7.69 29.50
CA ALA A 24 24.54 8.93 29.97
C ALA A 24 25.39 10.14 29.56
N PHE A 25 24.75 11.25 29.18
CA PHE A 25 25.33 12.58 29.31
C PHE A 25 24.29 13.64 29.70
N SER A 26 24.64 14.30 30.80
CA SER A 26 24.31 15.65 31.29
C SER A 26 22.85 16.02 31.58
N ALA A 27 22.55 16.02 32.87
CA ALA A 27 21.62 16.92 33.52
C ALA A 27 22.03 18.39 33.26
N GLY A 28 21.19 19.10 32.50
CA GLY A 28 21.15 20.55 32.45
C GLY A 28 19.87 21.00 33.13
N SER A 29 20.02 21.73 34.23
CA SER A 29 18.99 22.39 35.02
C SER A 29 17.95 23.13 34.17
N LEU A 30 16.69 22.71 34.23
CA LEU A 30 15.55 23.53 33.83
C LEU A 30 14.86 24.04 35.10
N SER A 31 15.05 25.34 35.33
CA SER A 31 14.30 26.12 36.31
C SER A 31 12.81 26.05 35.99
N PHE A 32 12.03 25.56 36.96
CA PHE A 32 10.58 25.64 36.94
C PHE A 32 10.14 27.08 37.15
N ASN A 33 9.46 27.65 36.15
CA ASN A 33 8.67 28.87 36.30
C ASN A 33 7.20 28.49 36.08
N PRO A 34 6.33 28.52 37.10
CA PRO A 34 5.01 27.90 37.03
C PRO A 34 3.96 28.90 36.57
N GLU A 35 4.11 29.48 35.39
CA GLU A 35 3.02 30.23 34.74
C GLU A 35 3.11 30.06 33.21
N GLN A 36 2.03 29.51 32.65
CA GLN A 36 1.66 29.46 31.22
C GLN A 36 2.08 28.21 30.39
N GLY A 37 1.05 27.47 29.97
CA GLY A 37 0.98 26.85 28.64
C GLY A 37 1.18 25.34 28.61
N ALA A 38 0.08 24.60 28.41
CA ALA A 38 0.12 23.19 28.05
C ALA A 38 1.12 22.94 26.90
N ILE A 39 1.99 21.94 27.07
CA ILE A 39 2.94 21.50 26.05
C ILE A 39 2.12 20.92 24.89
N VAL A 40 1.85 21.74 23.87
CA VAL A 40 1.18 21.28 22.65
C VAL A 40 2.20 20.43 21.88
N PRO A 41 1.87 19.18 21.50
CA PRO A 41 2.79 18.33 20.77
C PRO A 41 3.20 18.99 19.46
N LEU A 42 4.51 19.00 19.19
CA LEU A 42 5.11 19.57 17.99
C LEU A 42 4.75 18.65 16.80
N GLU A 43 3.61 18.88 16.16
CA GLU A 43 3.22 18.15 14.96
C GLU A 43 4.22 18.47 13.84
N LYS A 44 5.01 17.46 13.40
CA LYS A 44 5.88 17.55 12.22
C LYS A 44 5.17 16.92 11.02
N GLY A 45 5.25 17.56 9.85
CA GLY A 45 4.66 17.03 8.61
C GLY A 45 4.23 18.11 7.64
N PHE A 46 3.36 17.75 6.71
CA PHE A 46 2.81 18.60 5.66
C PHE A 46 1.29 18.64 5.76
N GLY A 47 0.67 19.76 5.39
CA GLY A 47 -0.79 19.88 5.32
C GLY A 47 -1.23 20.86 4.24
N VAL A 48 -2.49 20.77 3.84
CA VAL A 48 -3.04 21.57 2.74
C VAL A 48 -3.74 22.80 3.31
N VAL A 49 -3.28 23.99 2.94
CA VAL A 49 -3.89 25.25 3.37
C VAL A 49 -5.14 25.53 2.53
N LEU A 50 -6.28 25.54 3.20
CA LEU A 50 -7.60 25.88 2.63
C LEU A 50 -7.86 27.38 2.64
N LEU A 51 -7.35 28.08 3.66
CA LEU A 51 -7.57 29.50 3.86
C LEU A 51 -6.38 30.09 4.62
N SER A 52 -6.01 31.33 4.32
CA SER A 52 -5.08 32.13 5.13
C SER A 52 -5.58 33.56 5.28
N GLY A 53 -5.73 34.02 6.52
CA GLY A 53 -6.24 35.35 6.84
C GLY A 53 -5.69 35.90 8.16
N PRO A 54 -5.87 37.20 8.44
CA PRO A 54 -5.37 37.83 9.68
C PRO A 54 -6.26 37.57 10.91
N ASN A 55 -7.52 37.19 10.71
CA ASN A 55 -8.52 37.05 11.78
C ASN A 55 -8.65 35.59 12.25
N LEU A 56 -8.52 35.37 13.56
CA LEU A 56 -8.66 34.05 14.19
C LEU A 56 -10.10 33.53 14.12
N GLU A 57 -11.08 34.40 14.36
CA GLU A 57 -12.49 33.98 14.44
C GLU A 57 -13.02 33.57 13.07
N ASP A 58 -12.59 34.25 12.00
CA ASP A 58 -12.88 33.83 10.62
C ASP A 58 -12.26 32.47 10.30
N ALA A 59 -11.00 32.25 10.73
CA ALA A 59 -10.33 30.96 10.54
C ALA A 59 -11.04 29.82 11.31
N LYS A 60 -11.48 30.07 12.55
CA LYS A 60 -12.28 29.13 13.35
C LYS A 60 -13.63 28.82 12.69
N LYS A 61 -14.35 29.85 12.23
CA LYS A 61 -15.64 29.70 11.53
C LYS A 61 -15.49 28.84 10.27
N MET A 62 -14.45 29.10 9.48
CA MET A 62 -14.14 28.31 8.29
C MET A 62 -13.71 26.88 8.64
N GLY A 63 -12.90 26.71 9.70
CA GLY A 63 -12.52 25.38 10.20
C GLY A 63 -13.74 24.53 10.57
N LYS A 64 -14.71 25.12 11.30
CA LYS A 64 -15.96 24.45 11.63
C LYS A 64 -16.77 24.06 10.38
N LYS A 65 -16.89 24.97 9.40
CA LYS A 65 -17.59 24.71 8.14
C LYS A 65 -17.00 23.51 7.37
N TYR A 66 -15.67 23.43 7.26
CA TYR A 66 -15.03 22.29 6.58
C TYR A 66 -15.18 20.98 7.36
N SER A 67 -15.14 21.03 8.69
CA SER A 67 -15.43 19.87 9.55
C SER A 67 -16.86 19.35 9.40
N GLU A 68 -17.83 20.24 9.22
CA GLU A 68 -19.21 19.90 8.91
C GLU A 68 -19.36 19.26 7.53
N ASN A 69 -18.45 19.53 6.60
CA ASN A 69 -18.35 18.83 5.31
C ASN A 69 -17.52 17.53 5.39
N GLY A 70 -17.23 17.03 6.60
CA GLY A 70 -16.51 15.77 6.80
C GLY A 70 -14.98 15.85 6.65
N ILE A 71 -14.39 17.06 6.66
CA ILE A 71 -12.94 17.22 6.52
C ILE A 71 -12.31 17.55 7.88
N THR A 72 -11.32 16.76 8.31
CA THR A 72 -10.56 17.10 9.52
C THR A 72 -9.60 18.26 9.22
N VAL A 73 -9.74 19.34 9.98
CA VAL A 73 -8.98 20.59 9.77
C VAL A 73 -8.40 21.12 11.08
N ARG A 74 -7.28 21.83 10.95
CA ARG A 74 -6.55 22.50 12.03
C ARG A 74 -6.45 23.98 11.73
N VAL A 75 -6.60 24.82 12.75
CA VAL A 75 -6.29 26.26 12.66
C VAL A 75 -4.89 26.45 13.20
N VAL A 76 -3.98 26.93 12.37
CA VAL A 76 -2.56 27.06 12.67
C VAL A 76 -2.13 28.52 12.60
N LYS A 77 -1.31 28.95 13.55
CA LYS A 77 -0.62 30.25 13.53
C LYS A 77 0.89 30.00 13.44
N ASN A 78 1.58 30.77 12.61
CA ASN A 78 3.05 30.75 12.56
C ASN A 78 3.58 32.05 13.16
N ASP A 79 4.30 31.94 14.28
CA ASP A 79 4.74 33.11 15.07
C ASP A 79 5.94 33.85 14.45
N LYS A 80 6.69 33.24 13.51
CA LYS A 80 7.85 33.88 12.87
C LYS A 80 7.53 34.69 11.62
N MET A 81 6.33 34.56 11.07
CA MET A 81 5.98 35.33 9.87
C MET A 81 5.63 36.77 10.23
N LYS A 82 6.23 37.74 9.50
CA LYS A 82 5.98 39.18 9.65
C LYS A 82 4.51 39.60 9.63
N LYS A 83 3.63 38.76 9.06
CA LYS A 83 2.18 38.93 9.08
C LYS A 83 1.57 37.79 9.90
N ASN A 84 1.08 38.10 11.09
CA ASN A 84 0.31 37.21 11.95
C ASN A 84 -0.93 36.72 11.18
N ARG A 85 -0.82 35.57 10.52
CA ARG A 85 -1.89 34.96 9.74
C ARG A 85 -2.27 33.62 10.35
N TYR A 86 -3.57 33.43 10.50
CA TYR A 86 -4.18 32.15 10.80
C TYR A 86 -4.43 31.40 9.51
N ARG A 87 -4.12 30.11 9.52
CA ARG A 87 -4.28 29.21 8.38
C ARG A 87 -5.23 28.09 8.77
N VAL A 88 -6.17 27.76 7.90
CA VAL A 88 -6.98 26.55 8.03
C VAL A 88 -6.32 25.47 7.19
N VAL A 89 -5.85 24.41 7.85
CA VAL A 89 -5.02 23.36 7.26
C VAL A 89 -5.75 22.03 7.34
N ALA A 90 -5.92 21.35 6.21
CA ALA A 90 -6.52 20.02 6.12
C ALA A 90 -5.44 18.94 6.05
N GLY A 91 -5.68 17.83 6.77
CA GLY A 91 -4.75 16.70 6.86
C GLY A 91 -3.46 17.01 7.63
N LEU A 92 -2.69 15.96 7.89
CA LEU A 92 -1.32 16.00 8.39
C LEU A 92 -0.59 14.78 7.84
N PHE A 93 0.39 15.01 6.98
CA PHE A 93 1.07 13.99 6.19
C PHE A 93 2.56 13.98 6.52
N SER A 94 3.19 12.80 6.52
CA SER A 94 4.64 12.70 6.73
C SER A 94 5.44 13.15 5.50
N LYS A 95 4.87 13.01 4.30
CA LYS A 95 5.50 13.39 3.02
C LYS A 95 4.76 14.53 2.32
N ARG A 96 5.53 15.40 1.66
CA ARG A 96 4.97 16.52 0.87
C ARG A 96 4.11 16.05 -0.29
N THR A 97 4.51 14.96 -0.94
CA THR A 97 3.79 14.35 -2.07
C THR A 97 2.36 14.00 -1.71
N ASP A 98 2.15 13.39 -0.55
CA ASP A 98 0.83 12.92 -0.09
C ASP A 98 -0.09 14.12 0.17
N ALA A 99 0.46 15.21 0.72
CA ALA A 99 -0.25 16.47 0.88
C ALA A 99 -0.61 17.12 -0.48
N GLU A 100 0.26 17.03 -1.49
CA GLU A 100 -0.02 17.54 -2.85
C GLU A 100 -1.14 16.72 -3.54
N PHE A 101 -1.22 15.41 -3.33
CA PHE A 101 -2.33 14.59 -3.82
C PHE A 101 -3.64 14.96 -3.12
N TYR A 102 -3.60 15.06 -1.80
CA TYR A 102 -4.77 15.46 -1.03
C TYR A 102 -5.26 16.87 -1.42
N LYS A 103 -4.32 17.77 -1.75
CA LYS A 103 -4.64 19.09 -2.32
C LYS A 103 -5.46 18.95 -3.60
N LYS A 104 -5.01 18.15 -4.58
CA LYS A 104 -5.73 17.94 -5.85
C LYS A 104 -7.15 17.40 -5.62
N GLN A 105 -7.31 16.46 -4.68
CA GLN A 105 -8.62 15.94 -4.31
C GLN A 105 -9.52 17.06 -3.73
N LEU A 106 -9.03 17.81 -2.76
CA LEU A 106 -9.77 18.93 -2.16
C LEU A 106 -10.12 20.03 -3.17
N GLN A 107 -9.29 20.28 -4.18
CA GLN A 107 -9.60 21.23 -5.25
C GLN A 107 -10.83 20.79 -6.05
N LYS A 108 -10.97 19.47 -6.31
CA LYS A 108 -12.14 18.88 -6.97
C LYS A 108 -13.37 18.92 -6.05
N ASP A 109 -13.24 18.37 -4.84
CA ASP A 109 -14.37 18.19 -3.91
C ASP A 109 -14.97 19.53 -3.43
N LEU A 110 -14.14 20.56 -3.27
CA LEU A 110 -14.56 21.88 -2.77
C LEU A 110 -14.68 22.94 -3.87
N ASN A 111 -14.35 22.60 -5.13
CA ASN A 111 -14.26 23.54 -6.24
C ASN A 111 -13.37 24.77 -5.92
N LEU A 112 -12.25 24.56 -5.24
CA LEU A 112 -11.32 25.62 -4.81
C LEU A 112 -10.07 25.62 -5.70
N LYS A 113 -9.79 26.76 -6.35
CA LYS A 113 -8.61 26.87 -7.25
C LYS A 113 -7.30 27.17 -6.51
N LYS A 114 -7.36 27.84 -5.35
CA LYS A 114 -6.16 28.38 -4.66
C LYS A 114 -5.87 27.65 -3.35
N LEU A 115 -5.40 26.41 -3.47
CA LEU A 115 -4.86 25.62 -2.35
C LEU A 115 -3.34 25.49 -2.50
N TRP A 116 -2.62 25.36 -1.39
CA TRP A 116 -1.18 25.07 -1.41
C TRP A 116 -0.77 24.22 -0.21
N VAL A 117 0.33 23.50 -0.34
CA VAL A 117 0.89 22.69 0.75
C VAL A 117 1.79 23.55 1.62
N MET A 118 1.67 23.41 2.94
CA MET A 118 2.60 23.97 3.91
C MET A 118 3.26 22.86 4.73
N GLU A 119 4.50 23.12 5.14
CA GLU A 119 5.22 22.30 6.11
C GLU A 119 4.95 22.82 7.53
N PHE A 120 4.76 21.90 8.46
CA PHE A 120 4.69 22.17 9.88
C PHE A 120 6.11 22.23 10.45
N THR A 121 6.59 23.46 10.64
CA THR A 121 7.83 23.77 11.34
C THR A 121 7.63 23.81 12.85
N SER A 122 8.71 23.85 13.63
CA SER A 122 8.66 24.09 15.08
C SER A 122 7.91 25.37 15.50
N ASP A 123 7.79 26.33 14.57
CA ASP A 123 7.13 27.62 14.79
C ASP A 123 5.63 27.60 14.46
N SER A 124 5.10 26.47 14.01
CA SER A 124 3.68 26.29 13.71
C SER A 124 2.93 25.87 14.97
N LYS A 125 2.10 26.77 15.51
CA LYS A 125 1.24 26.49 16.67
C LYS A 125 -0.17 26.16 16.22
N VAL A 126 -0.66 24.99 16.59
CA VAL A 126 -2.06 24.60 16.39
C VAL A 126 -2.91 25.31 17.44
N VAL A 127 -3.79 26.19 16.99
CA VAL A 127 -4.70 26.98 17.84
C VAL A 127 -6.00 26.24 18.09
N ASN A 128 -6.49 25.48 17.12
CA ASN A 128 -7.69 24.66 17.28
C ASN A 128 -7.73 23.49 16.28
N THR A 129 -8.42 22.41 16.63
CA THR A 129 -8.61 21.23 15.76
C THR A 129 -10.08 20.85 15.68
N TYR A 130 -10.60 20.73 14.45
CA TYR A 130 -11.96 20.30 14.18
C TYR A 130 -11.93 18.93 13.50
N LYS A 131 -12.46 17.92 14.18
CA LYS A 131 -12.60 16.56 13.62
C LYS A 131 -13.72 16.52 12.59
N ALA A 132 -13.58 15.71 11.56
CA ALA A 132 -14.65 15.45 10.60
C ALA A 132 -15.92 14.99 11.31
N LYS A 133 -17.06 15.63 11.04
CA LYS A 133 -18.36 15.09 11.45
C LYS A 133 -18.77 14.00 10.45
N ASN A 134 -19.26 12.87 10.95
CA ASN A 134 -19.87 11.84 10.12
C ASN A 134 -21.15 12.42 9.50
N VAL A 135 -21.05 12.94 8.29
CA VAL A 135 -22.23 13.31 7.50
C VAL A 135 -22.77 12.01 6.91
N PRO A 136 -23.99 11.56 7.26
CA PRO A 136 -24.62 10.46 6.53
C PRO A 136 -24.72 10.88 5.06
N LYS A 137 -24.07 10.13 4.17
CA LYS A 137 -24.08 10.38 2.72
C LYS A 137 -25.54 10.56 2.27
N LYS A 138 -25.88 11.77 1.83
CA LYS A 138 -27.15 12.06 1.16
C LYS A 138 -27.17 11.18 -0.09
N LYS A 139 -28.15 10.26 -0.19
CA LYS A 139 -28.40 9.48 -1.41
C LYS A 139 -28.55 10.49 -2.56
N GLU A 140 -27.60 10.51 -3.47
CA GLU A 140 -27.77 11.18 -4.76
C GLU A 140 -28.82 10.39 -5.55
N GLU A 141 -29.84 11.08 -6.06
CA GLU A 141 -30.84 10.50 -6.94
C GLU A 141 -30.15 10.06 -8.25
N PRO A 142 -30.44 8.85 -8.76
CA PRO A 142 -29.82 8.34 -9.97
C PRO A 142 -30.31 9.12 -11.19
N GLU A 143 -29.37 9.64 -11.98
CA GLU A 143 -29.61 10.04 -13.36
C GLU A 143 -30.11 8.81 -14.15
N LYS A 144 -31.10 9.05 -15.02
CA LYS A 144 -31.82 8.01 -15.79
C LYS A 144 -30.85 7.17 -16.64
N PRO A 145 -31.01 5.83 -16.69
CA PRO A 145 -30.16 4.97 -17.48
C PRO A 145 -30.55 4.98 -18.96
N VAL A 146 -29.52 5.07 -19.82
CA VAL A 146 -29.55 4.63 -21.22
C VAL A 146 -29.65 3.10 -21.21
N LYS A 147 -30.59 2.55 -22.00
CA LYS A 147 -30.81 1.12 -22.16
C LYS A 147 -29.71 0.50 -23.02
N GLU A 148 -29.11 -0.59 -22.54
CA GLU A 148 -28.54 -1.67 -23.35
C GLU A 148 -28.38 -2.92 -22.47
N GLU A 149 -28.32 -4.07 -23.12
CA GLU A 149 -28.95 -5.34 -22.74
C GLU A 149 -28.15 -6.22 -21.76
N ASP A 150 -28.92 -6.94 -20.94
CA ASP A 150 -28.69 -8.25 -20.31
C ASP A 150 -27.25 -8.69 -19.95
N GLU A 151 -26.89 -8.51 -18.67
CA GLU A 151 -26.09 -9.49 -17.93
C GLU A 151 -26.69 -9.73 -16.54
N GLU A 152 -26.81 -11.02 -16.20
CA GLU A 152 -27.36 -11.57 -14.95
C GLU A 152 -26.57 -11.07 -13.73
N ILE A 153 -27.23 -10.28 -12.87
CA ILE A 153 -26.69 -9.85 -11.58
C ILE A 153 -27.16 -10.82 -10.49
N ILE A 154 -26.21 -11.56 -9.89
CA ILE A 154 -26.38 -12.30 -8.64
C ILE A 154 -26.71 -11.28 -7.51
N PRO A 155 -27.76 -11.49 -6.70
CA PRO A 155 -28.14 -10.52 -5.67
C PRO A 155 -27.14 -10.46 -4.50
N PRO A 156 -26.97 -9.29 -3.87
CA PRO A 156 -26.08 -9.13 -2.72
C PRO A 156 -26.68 -9.75 -1.47
N ILE A 157 -25.91 -10.63 -0.81
CA ILE A 157 -26.23 -11.19 0.50
C ILE A 157 -26.30 -10.03 1.52
N GLY A 158 -27.51 -9.79 2.01
CA GLY A 158 -27.81 -8.86 3.07
C GLY A 158 -27.19 -9.30 4.39
N LYS A 159 -26.78 -8.29 5.17
CA LYS A 159 -26.46 -8.43 6.58
C LYS A 159 -27.77 -8.70 7.33
N GLU A 160 -27.88 -9.89 7.92
CA GLU A 160 -28.70 -10.10 9.11
C GLU A 160 -27.80 -10.70 10.19
N ALA A 161 -27.77 -10.01 11.31
CA ALA A 161 -27.16 -10.49 12.54
C ALA A 161 -28.22 -11.34 13.23
N GLU A 162 -28.01 -12.65 13.33
CA GLU A 162 -28.66 -13.49 14.34
C GLU A 162 -27.95 -14.86 14.49
N THR A 163 -27.53 -15.13 15.72
CA THR A 163 -27.32 -16.45 16.36
C THR A 163 -26.37 -17.47 15.72
N SER A 164 -25.14 -17.52 16.26
CA SER A 164 -24.25 -18.68 16.22
C SER A 164 -24.87 -19.83 17.01
N ASP A 165 -25.11 -20.98 16.36
CA ASP A 165 -24.81 -22.33 16.87
C ASP A 165 -25.40 -23.48 16.03
N ASN A 166 -25.53 -23.33 14.71
CA ASN A 166 -25.86 -24.46 13.83
C ASN A 166 -25.22 -24.37 12.45
N MET A 167 -23.88 -24.25 12.40
CA MET A 167 -23.13 -24.52 11.17
C MET A 167 -22.86 -26.01 11.04
N THR A 168 -23.11 -26.53 9.83
CA THR A 168 -22.89 -27.95 9.50
C THR A 168 -21.40 -28.29 9.55
N GLU A 169 -21.06 -29.55 9.85
CA GLU A 169 -19.68 -29.99 10.01
C GLU A 169 -18.84 -29.81 8.74
N SER A 170 -19.48 -29.84 7.56
CA SER A 170 -18.86 -29.57 6.26
C SER A 170 -18.48 -28.09 6.08
N GLU A 171 -19.28 -27.15 6.60
CA GLU A 171 -19.00 -25.71 6.55
C GLU A 171 -17.85 -25.35 7.50
N LYS A 172 -17.83 -25.93 8.71
CA LYS A 172 -16.73 -25.75 9.67
C LYS A 172 -15.40 -26.27 9.10
N GLN A 173 -15.40 -27.42 8.42
CA GLN A 173 -14.19 -27.94 7.76
C GLN A 173 -13.73 -27.05 6.60
N LYS A 174 -14.66 -26.50 5.82
CA LYS A 174 -14.34 -25.58 4.71
C LYS A 174 -13.74 -24.28 5.23
N GLU A 175 -14.31 -23.69 6.26
CA GLU A 175 -13.81 -22.46 6.89
C GLU A 175 -12.41 -22.66 7.48
N LYS A 176 -12.19 -23.80 8.17
CA LYS A 176 -10.88 -24.16 8.71
C LYS A 176 -9.81 -24.25 7.61
N ARG A 177 -10.10 -24.93 6.49
CA ARG A 177 -9.17 -25.05 5.36
C ARG A 177 -8.82 -23.69 4.75
N VAL A 178 -9.82 -22.81 4.57
CA VAL A 178 -9.59 -21.46 4.03
C VAL A 178 -8.73 -20.62 4.99
N SER A 179 -8.97 -20.73 6.29
CA SER A 179 -8.17 -20.03 7.31
C SER A 179 -6.71 -20.50 7.33
N GLU A 180 -6.47 -21.82 7.21
CA GLU A 180 -5.14 -22.41 7.13
C GLU A 180 -4.40 -21.98 5.85
N GLU A 181 -5.09 -21.99 4.70
CA GLU A 181 -4.56 -21.52 3.42
C GLU A 181 -4.10 -20.06 3.50
N VAL A 182 -4.98 -19.18 3.99
CA VAL A 182 -4.75 -17.74 4.15
C VAL A 182 -3.57 -17.49 5.11
N SER A 183 -3.53 -18.19 6.24
CA SER A 183 -2.46 -18.03 7.23
C SER A 183 -1.11 -18.47 6.66
N SER A 184 -1.08 -19.59 5.93
CA SER A 184 0.13 -20.10 5.27
C SER A 184 0.65 -19.15 4.18
N LEU A 185 -0.26 -18.57 3.38
CA LEU A 185 0.09 -17.58 2.37
C LEU A 185 0.67 -16.31 3.00
N LEU A 186 0.04 -15.79 4.06
CA LEU A 186 0.53 -14.62 4.79
C LEU A 186 1.92 -14.83 5.38
N ASN A 187 2.17 -16.00 5.97
CA ASN A 187 3.49 -16.34 6.50
C ASN A 187 4.55 -16.38 5.39
N THR A 188 4.21 -16.93 4.23
CA THR A 188 5.10 -16.96 3.06
C THR A 188 5.39 -15.55 2.58
N TYR A 189 4.37 -14.72 2.40
CA TYR A 189 4.51 -13.32 2.00
C TYR A 189 5.38 -12.53 2.98
N ASN A 190 5.16 -12.65 4.28
CA ASN A 190 5.96 -11.97 5.29
C ASN A 190 7.42 -12.39 5.22
N SER A 191 7.69 -13.67 4.98
CA SER A 191 9.06 -14.17 4.83
C SER A 191 9.73 -13.63 3.57
N VAL A 192 9.01 -13.60 2.44
CA VAL A 192 9.47 -12.99 1.18
C VAL A 192 9.81 -11.50 1.40
N LEU A 193 8.94 -10.74 2.08
CA LEU A 193 9.22 -9.34 2.40
C LEU A 193 10.44 -9.15 3.30
N ILE A 194 10.63 -10.02 4.29
CA ILE A 194 11.83 -9.98 5.14
C ILE A 194 13.07 -10.12 4.26
N VAL A 195 13.09 -11.09 3.35
CA VAL A 195 14.22 -11.30 2.42
C VAL A 195 14.51 -10.05 1.57
N TYR A 196 13.47 -9.42 1.01
CA TYR A 196 13.63 -8.15 0.29
C TYR A 196 14.19 -7.03 1.18
N ASN A 197 13.68 -6.89 2.41
CA ASN A 197 14.06 -5.81 3.32
C ASN A 197 15.49 -5.95 3.87
N ILE A 198 15.97 -7.17 4.11
CA ILE A 198 17.35 -7.41 4.56
C ILE A 198 18.37 -7.37 3.41
N GLY A 199 17.91 -7.40 2.15
CA GLY A 199 18.76 -7.35 0.96
C GLY A 199 19.39 -8.69 0.55
N GLU A 200 19.11 -9.77 1.27
CA GLU A 200 19.63 -11.13 0.98
C GLU A 200 18.82 -11.82 -0.13
N LEU A 201 18.70 -11.17 -1.29
CA LEU A 201 17.77 -11.56 -2.37
C LEU A 201 17.96 -13.00 -2.86
N LYS A 202 19.15 -13.59 -2.72
CA LYS A 202 19.41 -15.01 -3.03
C LYS A 202 18.55 -15.98 -2.22
N ALA A 203 18.13 -15.60 -1.01
CA ALA A 203 17.22 -16.40 -0.19
C ALA A 203 15.82 -16.54 -0.82
N LEU A 204 15.45 -15.70 -1.80
CA LEU A 204 14.20 -15.86 -2.55
C LEU A 204 14.13 -17.18 -3.33
N ASN A 205 15.26 -17.83 -3.62
CA ASN A 205 15.28 -19.16 -4.23
C ASN A 205 14.53 -20.20 -3.40
N GLU A 206 14.41 -20.04 -2.07
CA GLU A 206 13.59 -20.95 -1.25
C GLU A 206 12.10 -20.88 -1.60
N TYR A 207 11.67 -19.77 -2.20
CA TYR A 207 10.30 -19.51 -2.63
C TYR A 207 10.15 -19.61 -4.15
N ILE A 208 11.14 -20.13 -4.87
CA ILE A 208 11.05 -20.41 -6.32
C ILE A 208 11.08 -21.91 -6.51
N HIS A 209 10.07 -22.46 -7.18
CA HIS A 209 10.01 -23.90 -7.41
C HIS A 209 11.03 -24.30 -8.50
N PRO A 210 11.98 -25.22 -8.26
CA PRO A 210 13.13 -25.43 -9.14
C PRO A 210 12.74 -25.93 -10.55
N ALA A 211 11.70 -26.75 -10.67
CA ALA A 211 11.23 -27.27 -11.95
C ALA A 211 10.24 -26.36 -12.68
N LYS A 212 9.57 -25.46 -11.95
CA LYS A 212 8.50 -24.60 -12.50
C LYS A 212 9.02 -23.20 -12.77
N GLY A 213 9.94 -22.71 -11.95
CA GLY A 213 10.48 -21.36 -12.03
C GLY A 213 9.41 -20.31 -11.72
N PHE A 214 9.65 -19.10 -12.23
CA PHE A 214 8.77 -17.95 -12.09
C PHE A 214 8.89 -17.06 -13.34
N THR A 215 7.87 -16.24 -13.56
CA THR A 215 7.82 -15.29 -14.68
C THR A 215 8.07 -13.87 -14.19
N VAL A 216 9.03 -13.17 -14.79
CA VAL A 216 9.23 -11.73 -14.60
C VAL A 216 8.46 -10.99 -15.67
N MET A 217 7.70 -9.98 -15.26
CA MET A 217 6.95 -9.08 -16.14
C MET A 217 7.49 -7.67 -16.00
N GLU A 218 8.10 -7.16 -17.05
CA GLU A 218 8.53 -5.77 -17.14
C GLU A 218 7.48 -4.99 -17.89
N ASN A 219 6.62 -4.30 -17.17
CA ASN A 219 5.51 -3.57 -17.77
C ASN A 219 5.84 -2.07 -17.80
N SER A 220 6.40 -1.61 -18.90
CA SER A 220 6.75 -0.18 -19.13
C SER A 220 5.55 0.69 -19.51
N GLY A 221 4.32 0.17 -19.39
CA GLY A 221 3.07 0.82 -19.79
C GLY A 221 2.79 0.74 -21.30
N ALA A 222 3.80 0.97 -22.15
CA ALA A 222 3.67 0.83 -23.61
C ALA A 222 3.97 -0.59 -24.10
N TYR A 223 4.85 -1.31 -23.41
CA TYR A 223 5.26 -2.67 -23.73
C TYR A 223 5.39 -3.50 -22.46
N VAL A 224 5.03 -4.78 -22.55
CA VAL A 224 5.23 -5.76 -21.49
C VAL A 224 6.20 -6.82 -22.01
N ASN A 225 7.34 -6.94 -21.35
CA ASN A 225 8.28 -8.03 -21.60
C ASN A 225 8.01 -9.16 -20.60
N LEU A 226 7.89 -10.39 -21.08
CA LEU A 226 7.77 -11.56 -20.23
C LEU A 226 9.06 -12.37 -20.34
N THR A 227 9.60 -12.78 -19.21
CA THR A 227 10.77 -13.67 -19.23
C THR A 227 10.66 -14.68 -18.11
N TRP A 228 10.93 -15.93 -18.45
CA TRP A 228 10.91 -17.02 -17.49
C TRP A 228 12.30 -17.29 -16.92
N TYR A 229 12.36 -17.51 -15.61
CA TYR A 229 13.57 -17.86 -14.88
C TYR A 229 13.31 -18.99 -13.89
N ASN A 230 14.33 -19.79 -13.59
CA ASN A 230 14.25 -20.86 -12.58
C ASN A 230 14.96 -20.56 -11.26
N LYS A 231 15.63 -19.40 -11.16
CA LYS A 231 16.36 -18.95 -9.98
C LYS A 231 16.44 -17.42 -9.97
N ILE A 232 16.47 -16.83 -8.77
CA ILE A 232 16.56 -15.38 -8.60
C ILE A 232 17.93 -14.84 -9.01
N ASP A 233 18.98 -15.67 -8.93
CA ASP A 233 20.36 -15.31 -9.31
C ASP A 233 20.44 -14.74 -10.72
N SER A 234 19.61 -15.24 -11.64
CA SER A 234 19.57 -14.80 -13.03
C SER A 234 19.06 -13.37 -13.21
N ILE A 235 18.43 -12.78 -12.19
CA ILE A 235 17.84 -11.45 -12.25
C ILE A 235 18.34 -10.51 -11.15
N LEU A 236 19.37 -10.86 -10.38
CA LEU A 236 19.81 -10.01 -9.26
C LEU A 236 20.19 -8.59 -9.68
N ASP A 237 20.79 -8.43 -10.86
CA ASP A 237 21.18 -7.12 -11.41
C ASP A 237 20.03 -6.41 -12.14
N HIS A 238 18.90 -7.11 -12.33
CA HIS A 238 17.75 -6.61 -13.05
C HIS A 238 17.16 -5.37 -12.34
N PRO A 239 16.76 -4.31 -13.06
CA PRO A 239 16.21 -3.10 -12.45
C PRO A 239 15.05 -3.36 -11.48
N LEU A 240 14.23 -4.36 -11.79
CA LEU A 240 13.15 -4.82 -10.92
C LEU A 240 13.62 -5.16 -9.50
N MET A 241 14.77 -5.80 -9.35
CA MET A 241 15.29 -6.22 -8.04
C MET A 241 15.79 -5.03 -7.20
N LYS A 242 16.01 -3.87 -7.82
CA LYS A 242 16.40 -2.63 -7.14
C LYS A 242 15.21 -1.90 -6.53
N ILE A 243 13.98 -2.30 -6.86
CA ILE A 243 12.74 -1.68 -6.37
C ILE A 243 12.09 -2.70 -5.43
N PRO A 244 12.37 -2.64 -4.11
CA PRO A 244 11.80 -3.59 -3.17
C PRO A 244 10.29 -3.33 -3.02
N PRO A 245 9.48 -4.39 -2.83
CA PRO A 245 8.09 -4.25 -2.42
C PRO A 245 8.01 -3.50 -1.09
N LYS A 246 6.99 -2.64 -0.94
CA LYS A 246 6.78 -1.89 0.30
C LYS A 246 6.24 -2.82 1.38
N SER A 247 6.68 -2.66 2.63
CA SER A 247 6.07 -3.37 3.75
C SER A 247 4.66 -2.84 4.02
N CYS A 248 3.69 -3.76 4.11
CA CYS A 248 2.27 -3.44 4.31
C CYS A 248 1.49 -4.67 4.75
N GLN A 249 0.42 -4.44 5.53
CA GLN A 249 -0.54 -5.48 5.88
C GLN A 249 -1.51 -5.71 4.70
N PRO A 250 -1.53 -6.90 4.09
CA PRO A 250 -2.38 -7.15 2.94
C PRO A 250 -3.83 -7.41 3.37
N LYS A 251 -4.78 -6.97 2.55
CA LYS A 251 -6.22 -7.22 2.68
C LYS A 251 -6.67 -8.24 1.65
N PHE A 252 -7.56 -9.16 2.03
CA PHE A 252 -8.11 -10.18 1.12
C PHE A 252 -9.36 -9.65 0.42
N GLU A 253 -9.18 -9.01 -0.72
CA GLU A 253 -10.24 -8.38 -1.50
C GLU A 253 -9.80 -8.20 -2.96
N ALA A 254 -10.73 -7.82 -3.85
CA ALA A 254 -10.43 -7.60 -5.27
C ALA A 254 -9.26 -6.62 -5.47
N ALA A 255 -8.45 -6.83 -6.52
CA ALA A 255 -7.33 -5.95 -6.82
C ALA A 255 -7.79 -4.51 -7.11
N PRO A 256 -6.97 -3.48 -6.80
CA PRO A 256 -7.25 -2.11 -7.20
C PRO A 256 -7.30 -1.99 -8.73
N LEU A 257 -8.26 -1.20 -9.21
CA LEU A 257 -8.44 -0.89 -10.63
C LEU A 257 -7.76 0.45 -10.92
N TYR A 258 -6.97 0.52 -11.99
CA TYR A 258 -6.40 1.78 -12.46
C TYR A 258 -7.47 2.54 -13.23
N ARG A 259 -7.64 3.83 -12.92
CA ARG A 259 -8.57 4.72 -13.62
C ARG A 259 -7.75 5.72 -14.41
N CYS A 260 -7.64 5.49 -15.72
CA CYS A 260 -6.82 6.30 -16.61
C CYS A 260 -7.19 7.78 -16.57
N GLU A 261 -8.49 8.08 -16.47
CA GLU A 261 -9.04 9.45 -16.45
C GLU A 261 -8.64 10.23 -15.19
N LEU A 262 -8.38 9.51 -14.10
CA LEU A 262 -7.99 10.08 -12.82
C LEU A 262 -6.48 9.96 -12.56
N GLU A 263 -5.76 9.27 -13.44
CA GLU A 263 -4.35 8.88 -13.29
C GLU A 263 -4.08 8.22 -11.91
N SER A 264 -5.04 7.47 -11.39
CA SER A 264 -5.00 6.95 -10.02
C SER A 264 -5.61 5.56 -9.87
N TRP A 265 -5.21 4.85 -8.82
CA TRP A 265 -5.82 3.59 -8.43
C TRP A 265 -7.14 3.82 -7.68
N SER A 266 -8.07 2.88 -7.77
CA SER A 266 -9.35 2.93 -7.04
C SER A 266 -9.16 2.88 -5.52
N LYS A 267 -8.01 2.37 -5.05
CA LYS A 267 -7.62 2.26 -3.64
C LYS A 267 -6.11 2.05 -3.50
N THR A 268 -5.56 2.38 -2.33
CA THR A 268 -4.13 2.29 -1.99
C THR A 268 -3.84 1.33 -0.86
N GLY A 269 -2.72 0.62 -0.98
CA GLY A 269 -2.28 -0.37 -0.01
C GLY A 269 -1.96 -1.69 -0.68
N CYS A 270 -2.14 -2.77 0.06
CA CYS A 270 -1.76 -4.11 -0.37
C CYS A 270 -2.95 -5.05 -0.31
N TYR A 271 -3.11 -5.82 -1.38
CA TYR A 271 -4.32 -6.60 -1.61
C TYR A 271 -3.96 -7.98 -2.14
N PHE A 272 -4.48 -9.00 -1.49
CA PHE A 272 -4.52 -10.35 -2.03
C PHE A 272 -5.84 -10.56 -2.75
N SER A 273 -5.75 -10.83 -4.05
CA SER A 273 -6.87 -11.25 -4.88
C SER A 273 -6.61 -12.64 -5.43
N LYS A 274 -7.66 -13.48 -5.46
CA LYS A 274 -7.60 -14.74 -6.20
C LYS A 274 -7.47 -14.45 -7.69
N VAL A 275 -6.64 -15.24 -8.35
CA VAL A 275 -6.56 -15.29 -9.81
C VAL A 275 -7.29 -16.54 -10.25
N ASP A 276 -8.12 -16.42 -11.28
CA ASP A 276 -8.63 -17.59 -11.97
C ASP A 276 -7.45 -18.28 -12.67
N PRO A 277 -7.14 -19.56 -12.37
CA PRO A 277 -6.05 -20.27 -13.06
C PRO A 277 -6.20 -20.30 -14.60
N LEU A 278 -7.40 -20.04 -15.12
CA LEU A 278 -7.71 -19.95 -16.55
C LEU A 278 -7.61 -18.53 -17.13
N SER A 279 -7.37 -17.51 -16.30
CA SER A 279 -7.42 -16.09 -16.68
C SER A 279 -6.36 -15.64 -17.70
N LYS A 280 -5.42 -16.50 -18.09
CA LYS A 280 -4.33 -16.20 -19.05
C LYS A 280 -3.67 -14.83 -18.77
N GLU A 281 -3.51 -14.49 -17.49
CA GLU A 281 -3.06 -13.18 -17.00
C GLU A 281 -1.65 -12.78 -17.47
N PHE A 282 -0.71 -13.70 -17.61
CA PHE A 282 0.62 -13.46 -18.15
C PHE A 282 0.54 -13.39 -19.67
N ILE A 283 -0.10 -14.39 -20.29
CA ILE A 283 -0.05 -14.60 -21.75
C ILE A 283 -0.83 -13.56 -22.51
N LYS A 284 -1.85 -12.93 -21.92
CA LYS A 284 -2.55 -11.81 -22.56
C LYS A 284 -1.63 -10.65 -22.96
N PHE A 285 -0.44 -10.59 -22.36
CA PHE A 285 0.58 -9.58 -22.66
C PHE A 285 1.58 -10.01 -23.74
N LEU A 286 1.62 -11.29 -24.11
CA LEU A 286 2.42 -11.74 -25.26
C LEU A 286 1.83 -11.14 -26.53
N ARG A 287 2.64 -10.37 -27.26
CA ARG A 287 2.22 -9.87 -28.55
C ARG A 287 2.47 -10.92 -29.65
N PRO A 288 1.56 -11.10 -30.61
CA PRO A 288 1.71 -12.10 -31.67
C PRO A 288 2.91 -11.89 -32.60
N ASP A 289 3.48 -10.68 -32.63
CA ASP A 289 4.55 -10.23 -33.51
C ASP A 289 5.96 -10.42 -32.93
N HIS A 290 6.08 -10.77 -31.64
CA HIS A 290 7.36 -11.15 -31.05
C HIS A 290 7.55 -12.67 -31.11
N GLU A 291 8.53 -13.12 -31.88
CA GLU A 291 8.97 -14.52 -31.91
C GLU A 291 9.62 -14.87 -30.56
N GLU A 292 8.81 -15.21 -29.57
CA GLU A 292 9.31 -15.89 -28.38
C GLU A 292 9.50 -17.38 -28.66
N ASP A 293 10.55 -17.95 -28.07
CA ASP A 293 10.82 -19.39 -28.09
C ASP A 293 9.58 -20.15 -27.57
N PRO A 294 8.97 -21.05 -28.36
CA PRO A 294 7.81 -21.84 -27.95
C PRO A 294 7.99 -22.55 -26.60
N LEU A 295 9.22 -22.96 -26.26
CA LEU A 295 9.53 -23.59 -24.98
C LEU A 295 9.44 -22.61 -23.80
N VAL A 296 9.78 -21.34 -24.01
CA VAL A 296 9.63 -20.29 -22.99
C VAL A 296 8.15 -20.00 -22.76
N ILE A 297 7.36 -19.88 -23.84
CA ILE A 297 5.91 -19.70 -23.77
C ILE A 297 5.25 -20.86 -22.99
N GLU A 298 5.67 -22.10 -23.24
CA GLU A 298 5.16 -23.27 -22.51
C GLU A 298 5.49 -23.20 -21.01
N LYS A 299 6.69 -22.73 -20.64
CA LYS A 299 7.08 -22.57 -19.24
C LYS A 299 6.25 -21.47 -18.56
N ILE A 300 6.04 -20.33 -19.23
CA ILE A 300 5.19 -19.24 -18.74
C ILE A 300 3.77 -19.75 -18.49
N LYS A 301 3.18 -20.50 -19.45
CA LYS A 301 1.88 -21.18 -19.29
C LYS A 301 1.82 -22.07 -18.05
N LYS A 302 2.86 -22.87 -17.81
CA LYS A 302 2.95 -23.75 -16.63
C LYS A 302 3.04 -22.98 -15.31
N CYS A 303 3.73 -21.83 -15.28
CA CYS A 303 3.75 -20.95 -14.11
C CYS A 303 2.40 -20.29 -13.86
N GLU A 304 1.78 -19.79 -14.92
CA GLU A 304 0.50 -19.10 -14.89
C GLU A 304 -0.62 -19.99 -14.35
N THR A 305 -0.74 -21.20 -14.89
CA THR A 305 -1.73 -22.20 -14.44
C THR A 305 -1.58 -22.63 -12.98
N ALA A 306 -0.37 -22.52 -12.42
CA ALA A 306 -0.12 -22.80 -11.00
C ALA A 306 -0.43 -21.61 -10.07
N THR A 307 -0.65 -20.43 -10.64
CA THR A 307 -0.89 -19.20 -9.87
C THR A 307 -2.30 -19.18 -9.32
N MET A 308 -2.42 -18.90 -8.02
CA MET A 308 -3.71 -18.86 -7.31
C MET A 308 -4.00 -17.49 -6.71
N TRP A 309 -2.97 -16.80 -6.22
CA TRP A 309 -3.09 -15.54 -5.52
C TRP A 309 -2.14 -14.50 -6.06
N VAL A 310 -2.59 -13.25 -6.05
CA VAL A 310 -1.77 -12.10 -6.41
C VAL A 310 -1.80 -11.10 -5.30
N LEU A 311 -0.61 -10.78 -4.78
CA LEU A 311 -0.39 -9.58 -4.02
C LEU A 311 -0.26 -8.42 -5.01
N THR A 312 -1.13 -7.43 -4.88
CA THR A 312 -0.99 -6.15 -5.56
C THR A 312 -0.67 -5.06 -4.55
N GLN A 313 0.40 -4.30 -4.81
CA GLN A 313 0.70 -3.06 -4.10
C GLN A 313 0.35 -1.86 -4.99
N SER A 314 -0.55 -1.01 -4.52
CA SER A 314 -0.93 0.23 -5.20
C SER A 314 -0.65 1.46 -4.33
N ASP A 315 -0.20 2.53 -4.97
CA ASP A 315 0.03 3.83 -4.35
C ASP A 315 -0.67 4.92 -5.16
N ASN A 316 -1.18 5.98 -4.51
CA ASN A 316 -2.01 7.02 -5.16
C ASN A 316 -1.19 8.10 -5.88
N ALA A 317 0.04 7.77 -6.26
CA ALA A 317 0.91 8.70 -6.93
C ALA A 317 0.94 8.38 -8.45
N PRO A 318 0.71 9.38 -9.33
CA PRO A 318 1.01 9.25 -10.73
C PRO A 318 2.49 8.88 -10.81
N TYR A 319 2.82 7.94 -11.69
CA TYR A 319 4.18 7.44 -11.90
C TYR A 319 4.72 6.40 -10.90
N TYR A 320 3.92 5.87 -9.96
CA TYR A 320 4.43 4.83 -9.05
C TYR A 320 4.20 3.41 -9.53
N HIS A 321 5.24 2.62 -9.27
CA HIS A 321 5.29 1.25 -9.67
C HIS A 321 4.19 0.41 -9.03
N LYS A 322 3.45 -0.35 -9.84
CA LYS A 322 2.67 -1.46 -9.30
C LYS A 322 3.63 -2.61 -9.14
N PHE A 323 3.96 -2.94 -7.90
CA PHE A 323 4.62 -4.19 -7.60
C PHE A 323 3.55 -5.26 -7.40
N ARG A 324 3.62 -6.34 -8.18
CA ARG A 324 2.81 -7.52 -7.92
C ARG A 324 3.70 -8.73 -7.71
N ILE A 325 3.28 -9.57 -6.79
CA ILE A 325 3.87 -10.89 -6.57
C ILE A 325 2.75 -11.90 -6.75
N TYR A 326 3.00 -12.86 -7.63
CA TYR A 326 2.09 -13.95 -7.95
C TYR A 326 2.54 -15.18 -7.16
N PHE A 327 1.59 -15.83 -6.51
CA PHE A 327 1.82 -16.99 -5.65
C PHE A 327 1.01 -18.20 -6.15
N GLY A 328 1.68 -19.34 -6.18
CA GLY A 328 1.07 -20.65 -6.46
C GLY A 328 1.34 -21.63 -5.32
N PHE A 329 0.37 -22.50 -5.03
CA PHE A 329 0.52 -23.56 -4.05
C PHE A 329 0.90 -24.86 -4.78
N ILE A 330 2.14 -25.30 -4.64
CA ILE A 330 2.73 -26.42 -5.36
C ILE A 330 3.35 -27.37 -4.32
N ASP A 331 3.07 -28.67 -4.41
CA ASP A 331 3.65 -29.69 -3.53
C ASP A 331 3.56 -29.36 -2.02
N GLY A 332 2.45 -28.76 -1.60
CA GLY A 332 2.20 -28.41 -0.19
C GLY A 332 2.88 -27.13 0.30
N LYS A 333 3.50 -26.34 -0.59
CA LYS A 333 4.20 -25.10 -0.25
C LYS A 333 3.81 -23.96 -1.20
N TRP A 334 3.79 -22.73 -0.68
CA TRP A 334 3.64 -21.53 -1.49
C TRP A 334 4.96 -21.13 -2.16
N TYR A 335 4.88 -20.89 -3.46
CA TYR A 335 6.00 -20.41 -4.29
C TYR A 335 5.60 -19.14 -5.05
N ILE A 336 6.60 -18.30 -5.32
CA ILE A 336 6.50 -17.19 -6.25
C ILE A 336 6.43 -17.78 -7.66
N THR A 337 5.34 -17.52 -8.37
CA THR A 337 5.12 -17.93 -9.76
C THR A 337 5.35 -16.77 -10.74
N GLY A 338 5.37 -15.54 -10.23
CA GLY A 338 5.74 -14.39 -11.03
C GLY A 338 5.92 -13.11 -10.23
N ILE A 339 6.61 -12.16 -10.84
CA ILE A 339 6.86 -10.82 -10.29
C ILE A 339 6.59 -9.82 -11.42
N ASP A 340 5.70 -8.87 -11.17
CA ASP A 340 5.37 -7.78 -12.10
C ASP A 340 5.81 -6.46 -11.47
N LEU A 341 6.60 -5.72 -12.22
CA LEU A 341 6.84 -4.32 -11.96
C LEU A 341 6.25 -3.52 -13.10
N THR A 342 5.09 -2.90 -12.83
CA THR A 342 4.55 -1.90 -13.73
C THR A 342 5.30 -0.61 -13.50
N ILE A 343 6.12 -0.18 -14.45
CA ILE A 343 6.75 1.14 -14.51
C ILE A 343 5.82 2.03 -15.36
N PRO A 344 5.02 2.90 -14.75
CA PRO A 344 4.17 3.81 -15.52
C PRO A 344 5.02 4.75 -16.40
N CYS A 345 4.84 4.60 -17.71
CA CYS A 345 5.26 5.44 -18.82
C CYS A 345 6.17 6.64 -18.48
N SER A 346 7.48 6.48 -18.66
CA SER A 346 8.28 7.56 -19.27
C SER A 346 8.12 7.41 -20.78
N ALA A 347 7.11 8.04 -21.35
CA ALA A 347 7.04 8.23 -22.80
C ALA A 347 8.10 9.25 -23.23
#